data_AF-V5HBP4-F1
#
_entry.id   AF-V5HBP4-F1
#
_cell.length_a   1.000
_cell.length_b   1.000
_cell.length_c   1.000
_cell.angle_alpha   90.00
_cell.angle_beta   90.00
_cell.angle_gamma   90.00
#
_symmetry.space_group_name_H-M   'P 1'
#
loop_
_entity.id
_entity.type
_entity.pdbx_description
1 polymer ?
#
loop_
_entity_poly.entity_id
_entity_poly.type
_entity_poly.pdbx_seq_one_letter_code
_entity_poly.pdbx_strand_id
1 'polypeptide(L)'
;MNEFQMISEVLYHIPEANVYASTPEEAQGKRLCGINTYKVFPDSAELALRMIISGKNESIYRVSRYQSDMNAISPTQIFLPDPYGLMRVLLSDFKNCYVLKKVNNKNDAPFCELFV
;
A
#
# COMPACT_ATOMS: atom_id res chain seq x y z
N MET A 1 14.82 -13.38 -12.68
CA MET A 1 13.81 -12.51 -12.05
C MET A 1 14.43 -12.06 -10.75
N ASN A 2 14.79 -10.78 -10.64
CA ASN A 2 15.46 -10.28 -9.44
C ASN A 2 14.42 -10.26 -8.31
N GLU A 3 14.78 -10.69 -7.09
CA GLU A 3 13.85 -10.84 -5.95
C GLU A 3 13.11 -9.54 -5.58
N PHE A 4 13.51 -8.42 -6.18
CA PHE A 4 12.99 -7.07 -5.97
C PHE A 4 12.23 -6.48 -7.17
N GLN A 5 12.08 -7.20 -8.28
CA GLN A 5 11.22 -6.80 -9.42
C GLN A 5 9.74 -7.09 -9.07
N MET A 6 9.20 -6.41 -8.06
CA MET A 6 7.84 -6.65 -7.56
C MET A 6 6.84 -5.71 -8.23
N ILE A 7 5.94 -6.27 -9.02
CA ILE A 7 5.15 -5.53 -10.01
C ILE A 7 3.68 -5.84 -9.79
N SER A 8 3.01 -5.19 -8.84
CA SER A 8 1.57 -5.39 -8.50
C SER A 8 1.09 -6.81 -8.13
N GLU A 9 1.83 -7.86 -8.46
CA GLU A 9 1.56 -9.27 -8.17
C GLU A 9 1.44 -9.55 -6.67
N VAL A 10 2.04 -8.71 -5.83
CA VAL A 10 1.85 -8.79 -4.38
C VAL A 10 0.37 -8.69 -3.99
N LEU A 11 -0.41 -7.85 -4.67
CA LEU A 11 -1.84 -7.69 -4.42
C LEU A 11 -2.66 -8.84 -4.99
N TYR A 12 -2.11 -9.58 -5.95
CA TYR A 12 -2.70 -10.82 -6.47
C TYR A 12 -2.47 -11.99 -5.51
N HIS A 13 -1.23 -12.13 -5.02
CA HIS A 13 -0.85 -13.22 -4.13
C HIS A 13 -1.33 -13.04 -2.69
N ILE A 14 -1.45 -11.80 -2.24
CA ILE A 14 -1.91 -11.44 -0.89
C ILE A 14 -3.13 -10.51 -1.06
N PRO A 15 -4.30 -11.06 -1.45
CA PRO A 15 -5.48 -10.27 -1.78
C PRO A 15 -6.18 -9.70 -0.54
N GLU A 16 -5.85 -10.17 0.65
CA GLU A 16 -6.31 -9.58 1.90
C GLU A 16 -5.13 -9.47 2.85
N ALA A 17 -4.88 -8.27 3.35
CA ALA A 17 -3.84 -8.04 4.35
C ALA A 17 -4.26 -6.98 5.36
N ASN A 18 -3.82 -7.13 6.59
CA ASN A 18 -4.03 -6.19 7.69
C ASN A 18 -2.73 -5.46 8.01
N VAL A 19 -2.84 -4.20 8.41
CA VAL A 19 -1.69 -3.43 8.90
C VAL A 19 -1.25 -4.02 10.24
N TYR A 20 -0.06 -4.60 10.26
CA TYR A 20 0.58 -5.14 11.46
C TYR A 20 1.37 -4.07 12.21
N ALA A 21 2.13 -3.25 11.47
CA ALA A 21 2.95 -2.20 12.04
C ALA A 21 2.96 -0.97 11.12
N SER A 22 3.03 0.22 11.72
CA SER A 22 2.99 1.50 11.03
C SER A 22 3.97 2.46 11.73
N THR A 23 4.75 3.20 10.95
CA THR A 23 5.65 4.24 11.47
C THR A 23 5.01 5.62 11.73
N PRO A 24 3.98 6.10 10.99
CA PRO A 24 3.33 7.37 11.32
C PRO A 24 2.62 7.32 12.68
N GLU A 25 2.81 8.36 13.50
CA GLU A 25 1.86 8.69 14.56
C GLU A 25 0.49 8.96 13.91
N GLU A 26 -0.56 8.34 14.46
CA GLU A 26 -1.92 8.24 13.93
C GLU A 26 -2.25 9.37 12.96
N ALA A 27 -2.31 9.06 11.65
CA ALA A 27 -2.37 10.08 10.60
C ALA A 27 -3.68 10.90 10.68
N GLN A 28 -3.69 11.94 11.51
CA GLN A 28 -4.75 12.93 11.68
C GLN A 28 -6.16 12.34 11.80
N GLY A 29 -6.33 11.29 12.61
CA GLY A 29 -7.62 10.62 12.81
C GLY A 29 -8.08 9.73 11.65
N LYS A 30 -7.22 9.47 10.65
CA LYS A 30 -7.44 8.50 9.57
C LYS A 30 -6.35 7.42 9.61
N ARG A 31 -6.72 6.20 9.97
CA ARG A 31 -5.80 5.06 10.04
C ARG A 31 -6.21 3.95 9.09
N LEU A 32 -5.27 3.46 8.28
CA LEU A 32 -5.45 2.28 7.47
C LEU A 32 -5.27 1.05 8.36
N CYS A 33 -6.21 0.13 8.24
CA CYS A 33 -6.24 -1.11 9.01
C CYS A 33 -5.99 -2.31 8.13
N GLY A 34 -6.29 -2.21 6.84
CA GLY A 34 -6.03 -3.28 5.88
C GLY A 34 -6.47 -2.94 4.47
N ILE A 35 -6.04 -3.78 3.55
CA ILE A 35 -6.36 -3.70 2.12
C ILE A 35 -6.94 -5.04 1.69
N ASN A 36 -8.05 -4.98 0.95
CA ASN A 36 -8.61 -6.10 0.22
C ASN A 36 -8.56 -5.78 -1.27
N THR A 37 -7.97 -6.67 -2.07
CA THR A 37 -7.86 -6.56 -3.52
C THR A 37 -8.92 -7.45 -4.16
N TYR A 38 -9.80 -6.86 -4.97
CA TYR A 38 -10.87 -7.59 -5.66
C TYR A 38 -10.47 -7.99 -7.07
N LYS A 39 -9.82 -7.08 -7.80
CA LYS A 39 -9.39 -7.28 -9.17
C LYS A 39 -8.06 -6.60 -9.41
N VAL A 40 -7.20 -7.26 -10.18
CA VAL A 40 -5.91 -6.74 -10.63
C VAL A 40 -5.94 -6.62 -12.14
N PHE A 41 -5.59 -5.44 -12.63
CA PHE A 41 -5.39 -5.10 -14.03
C PHE A 41 -3.91 -4.80 -14.29
N PRO A 42 -3.44 -4.73 -15.55
CA PRO A 42 -2.05 -4.42 -15.84
C PRO A 42 -1.55 -3.08 -15.25
N ASP A 43 -2.43 -2.08 -15.14
CA ASP A 43 -2.10 -0.71 -14.74
C ASP A 43 -2.80 -0.26 -13.44
N SER A 44 -3.61 -1.12 -12.82
CA SER A 44 -4.43 -0.76 -11.66
C SER A 44 -4.96 -1.96 -10.86
N ALA A 45 -5.51 -1.71 -9.68
CA ALA A 45 -6.31 -2.68 -8.92
C ALA A 45 -7.59 -2.03 -8.34
N GLU A 46 -8.65 -2.83 -8.24
CA GLU A 46 -9.82 -2.51 -7.43
C GLU A 46 -9.56 -2.94 -5.98
N LEU A 47 -9.53 -1.99 -5.06
CA LEU A 47 -9.25 -2.18 -3.64
C LEU A 47 -10.44 -1.76 -2.77
N ALA A 48 -10.68 -2.47 -1.67
CA ALA A 48 -11.31 -1.94 -0.47
C ALA A 48 -10.24 -1.63 0.58
N LEU A 49 -10.21 -0.38 1.01
CA LEU A 49 -9.34 0.09 2.06
C LEU A 49 -10.16 0.14 3.35
N ARG A 50 -9.82 -0.72 4.30
CA ARG A 50 -10.44 -0.74 5.63
C ARG A 50 -9.75 0.31 6.47
N MET A 51 -10.49 1.31 6.90
CA MET A 51 -9.93 2.45 7.63
C MET A 51 -10.71 2.78 8.89
N ILE A 52 -10.03 3.36 9.87
CA ILE A 52 -10.64 4.06 10.99
C ILE A 52 -10.59 5.55 10.66
N ILE A 53 -11.74 6.19 10.51
CA ILE A 53 -11.87 7.63 10.27
C ILE A 53 -12.63 8.23 11.44
N SER A 54 -11.99 9.14 12.19
CA SER A 54 -12.58 9.79 13.36
C SER A 54 -13.19 8.79 14.35
N GLY A 55 -12.50 7.66 14.57
CA GLY A 55 -12.91 6.58 15.47
C GLY A 55 -13.97 5.62 14.92
N LYS A 56 -14.40 5.77 13.66
CA LYS A 56 -15.38 4.90 13.01
C LYS A 56 -14.71 4.00 11.97
N ASN A 57 -15.14 2.73 11.94
CA ASN A 57 -14.73 1.79 10.90
C ASN A 57 -15.45 2.10 9.60
N GLU A 58 -14.69 2.38 8.56
CA GLU A 58 -15.16 2.73 7.22
C GLU A 58 -14.42 1.86 6.19
N SER A 59 -15.08 1.58 5.06
CA SER A 59 -14.46 0.90 3.92
C SER A 59 -14.54 1.78 2.69
N ILE A 60 -13.39 2.14 2.13
CA ILE A 60 -13.32 2.94 0.91
C ILE A 60 -12.99 2.03 -0.27
N TYR A 61 -13.91 1.96 -1.23
CA TYR A 61 -13.73 1.24 -2.48
C TYR A 61 -13.13 2.15 -3.53
N ARG A 62 -12.06 1.71 -4.20
CA ARG A 62 -11.40 2.52 -5.23
C ARG A 62 -10.63 1.70 -6.25
N VAL A 63 -10.49 2.27 -7.45
CA VAL A 63 -9.46 1.87 -8.40
C VAL A 63 -8.17 2.62 -8.08
N SER A 64 -7.14 1.88 -7.68
CA SER A 64 -5.80 2.38 -7.41
C SER A 64 -4.89 2.11 -8.60
N ARG A 65 -4.37 3.17 -9.19
CA ARG A 65 -3.46 3.07 -10.35
C ARG A 65 -2.04 2.73 -9.91
N TYR A 66 -1.35 1.98 -10.75
CA TYR A 66 0.06 1.71 -10.63
C TYR A 66 0.88 2.79 -11.34
N GLN A 67 2.08 3.00 -10.81
CA GLN A 67 3.12 3.80 -11.43
C GLN A 67 4.44 3.02 -11.32
N SER A 68 5.32 3.19 -12.31
CA SER A 68 6.64 2.57 -12.31
C SER A 68 7.74 3.62 -12.26
N ASP A 69 8.68 3.47 -11.34
CA ASP A 69 9.92 4.22 -11.26
C ASP A 69 11.08 3.27 -11.55
N MET A 70 11.44 3.18 -12.83
CA MET A 70 12.45 2.24 -13.34
C MET A 70 13.86 2.47 -12.78
N ASN A 71 14.10 3.61 -12.12
CA ASN A 71 15.39 3.93 -11.51
C ASN A 71 15.47 3.47 -10.04
N ALA A 72 14.38 2.99 -9.45
CA ALA A 72 14.34 2.50 -8.09
C ALA A 72 14.57 0.99 -8.00
N ILE A 73 15.10 0.54 -6.86
CA ILE A 73 15.28 -0.91 -6.57
C ILE A 73 13.96 -1.66 -6.66
N SER A 74 12.89 -1.07 -6.11
CA SER A 74 11.52 -1.52 -6.32
C SER A 74 10.75 -0.49 -7.16
N PRO A 75 10.41 -0.83 -8.41
CA PRO A 75 9.85 0.14 -9.34
C PRO A 75 8.38 0.45 -9.08
N THR A 76 7.61 -0.51 -8.55
CA THR A 76 6.16 -0.36 -8.49
C THR A 76 5.68 0.49 -7.34
N GLN A 77 4.80 1.41 -7.71
CA GLN A 77 4.10 2.32 -6.83
C GLN A 77 2.60 2.18 -7.04
N ILE A 78 1.83 2.43 -5.99
CA ILE A 78 0.38 2.41 -5.98
C ILE A 78 -0.14 3.68 -5.34
N PHE A 79 -1.20 4.25 -5.93
CA PHE A 79 -1.85 5.42 -5.38
C PHE A 79 -2.94 5.01 -4.38
N LEU A 80 -2.79 5.45 -3.13
CA LEU A 80 -3.78 5.34 -2.07
C LEU A 80 -4.39 6.72 -1.73
N PRO A 81 -5.58 6.79 -1.13
CA PRO A 81 -6.18 8.05 -0.69
C PRO A 81 -5.32 8.82 0.32
N ASP A 82 -5.61 10.11 0.47
CA ASP A 82 -5.04 10.93 1.55
C ASP A 82 -5.32 10.31 2.93
N PRO A 83 -4.32 10.21 3.83
CA PRO A 83 -2.99 10.85 3.79
C PRO A 83 -1.85 10.00 3.16
N TYR A 84 -2.15 8.82 2.64
CA TYR A 84 -1.15 7.85 2.15
C TYR A 84 -0.52 8.31 0.83
N GLY A 85 -1.34 8.69 -0.15
CA GLY A 85 -0.87 9.14 -1.46
C GLY A 85 -0.10 8.05 -2.21
N LEU A 86 1.03 8.40 -2.81
CA LEU A 86 1.84 7.48 -3.62
C LEU A 86 2.72 6.60 -2.73
N MET A 87 2.41 5.32 -2.69
CA MET A 87 3.10 4.29 -1.91
C MET A 87 3.91 3.38 -2.81
N ARG A 88 5.07 2.90 -2.36
CA ARG A 88 5.93 1.94 -3.04
C ARG A 88 5.91 0.62 -2.30
N VAL A 89 5.79 -0.48 -3.04
CA VAL A 89 6.01 -1.82 -2.47
C VAL A 89 7.50 -1.98 -2.23
N LEU A 90 7.97 -1.95 -0.98
CA LEU A 90 9.39 -2.00 -0.66
C LEU A 90 9.91 -3.44 -0.60
N LEU A 91 9.13 -4.33 0.00
CA LEU A 91 9.46 -5.73 0.22
C LEU A 91 8.17 -6.56 0.22
N SER A 92 8.22 -7.81 -0.24
CA SER A 92 7.17 -8.81 -0.05
C SER A 92 7.77 -10.20 -0.12
N ASP A 93 7.16 -11.14 0.58
CA ASP A 93 7.42 -12.58 0.43
C ASP A 93 6.44 -13.26 -0.56
N PHE A 94 5.50 -12.50 -1.13
CA PHE A 94 4.42 -12.94 -2.02
C PHE A 94 3.54 -14.06 -1.43
N LYS A 95 3.54 -14.24 -0.11
CA LYS A 95 2.79 -15.30 0.55
C LYS A 95 2.01 -14.79 1.74
N ASN A 96 2.68 -14.03 2.60
CA ASN A 96 2.15 -13.63 3.89
C ASN A 96 2.23 -12.12 4.10
N CYS A 97 3.26 -11.43 3.59
CA CYS A 97 3.47 -10.04 3.96
C CYS A 97 4.05 -9.16 2.86
N TYR A 98 3.84 -7.87 3.04
CA TYR A 98 4.48 -6.84 2.24
C TYR A 98 4.60 -5.52 2.99
N VAL A 99 5.55 -4.68 2.56
CA VAL A 99 5.80 -3.36 3.12
C VAL A 99 5.46 -2.31 2.08
N LEU A 100 4.58 -1.37 2.43
CA LEU A 100 4.35 -0.15 1.67
C LEU A 100 5.11 1.01 2.29
N LYS A 101 5.82 1.79 1.46
CA LYS A 101 6.55 2.99 1.87
C LYS A 101 6.09 4.19 1.05
N LYS A 102 5.80 5.32 1.68
CA LYS A 102 5.44 6.56 0.97
C LYS A 102 6.62 7.09 0.13
N VAL A 103 6.38 7.47 -1.12
CA VAL A 103 7.42 7.85 -2.09
C VAL A 103 7.94 9.28 -1.89
N ASN A 104 7.05 10.23 -1.56
CA ASN A 104 7.42 11.63 -1.38
C ASN A 104 7.21 12.05 0.08
N ASN A 105 8.32 12.26 0.78
CA ASN A 105 8.34 12.61 2.20
C ASN A 105 9.42 13.67 2.48
N LYS A 106 9.61 14.62 1.55
CA LYS A 106 10.78 15.52 1.55
C LYS A 106 10.96 16.33 2.85
N ASN A 107 9.92 16.49 3.67
CA ASN A 107 9.97 17.15 4.98
C ASN A 107 9.28 16.37 6.12
N ASP A 108 8.83 15.13 5.88
CA ASP A 108 7.99 14.37 6.82
C ASP A 108 8.73 13.13 7.38
N ALA A 109 8.40 12.73 8.60
CA ALA A 109 8.91 11.51 9.24
C ALA A 109 8.62 10.27 8.38
N PRO A 110 9.57 9.32 8.24
CA PRO A 110 9.41 8.16 7.37
C PRO A 110 8.07 7.46 7.55
N PHE A 111 7.34 7.25 6.45
CA PHE A 111 6.04 6.59 6.43
C PHE A 111 6.17 5.21 5.78
N CYS A 112 6.03 4.16 6.60
CA CYS A 112 6.06 2.76 6.21
C CYS A 112 4.96 1.99 6.94
N GLU A 113 4.34 1.05 6.23
CA GLU A 113 3.33 0.14 6.75
C GLU A 113 3.67 -1.29 6.36
N LEU A 114 3.70 -2.17 7.36
CA LEU A 114 3.84 -3.62 7.18
C LEU A 114 2.44 -4.24 7.20
N PHE A 115 2.17 -5.03 6.18
CA PHE A 115 0.94 -5.78 6.00
C PHE A 115 1.21 -7.28 6.17
N VAL A 116 0.31 -7.98 6.86
CA VAL A 116 0.31 -9.44 7.08
C VAL A 116 -1.07 -10.05 6.87
#